data_AF-A0A934BKG1-F1
#
_entry.id   AF-A0A934BKG1-F1
#
_cell.length_a   1.000
_cell.length_b   1.000
_cell.length_c   1.000
_cell.angle_alpha   90.00
_cell.angle_beta   90.00
_cell.angle_gamma   90.00
#
_symmetry.space_group_name_H-M   'P 1'
#
loop_
_entity.id
_entity.type
_entity.pdbx_description
1 polymer ?
#
loop_
_entity_poly.entity_id
_entity_poly.type
_entity_poly.pdbx_seq_one_letter_code
_entity_poly.pdbx_strand_id
1 'polypeptide(L)'
;VGIFPDFLLIMVFYLGLHSKSPAHAKSKEGIEGVILSFLLGLIADIFSSGVIGATSFGLVFIFILTHLLSGKMTFDVLPVKTGGVFIMTLLKANLVYVVLRMLLFDRNIPFYIYAVPSAIITTVVSPLVFNLLDRIEQWEAGSRRI
;
A
#
# COMPACT_ATOMS: atom_id res chain seq x y z
N VAL A 1 -9.97 3.24 13.18
CA VAL A 1 -10.13 2.68 11.81
C VAL A 1 -11.47 3.15 11.30
N GLY A 2 -11.47 4.14 10.41
CA GLY A 2 -12.71 4.60 9.75
C GLY A 2 -12.96 3.80 8.48
N ILE A 3 -14.18 3.89 7.94
CA ILE A 3 -14.53 3.33 6.64
C ILE A 3 -14.04 4.33 5.58
N PHE A 4 -12.74 4.32 5.32
CA PHE A 4 -12.10 5.19 4.33
C PHE A 4 -11.17 4.38 3.42
N PRO A 5 -11.02 4.78 2.15
CA PRO A 5 -10.06 4.17 1.24
C PRO A 5 -8.62 4.42 1.74
N ASP A 6 -7.81 3.37 1.70
CA ASP A 6 -6.39 3.42 2.08
C ASP A 6 -5.53 3.80 0.86
N PHE A 7 -5.50 5.09 0.53
CA PHE A 7 -4.73 5.60 -0.61
C PHE A 7 -3.23 5.32 -0.48
N LEU A 8 -2.69 5.36 0.74
CA LEU A 8 -1.28 5.09 1.00
C LEU A 8 -0.91 3.65 0.66
N LEU A 9 -1.77 2.70 1.02
CA LEU A 9 -1.58 1.30 0.63
C LEU A 9 -1.62 1.12 -0.88
N ILE A 10 -2.56 1.78 -1.59
CA ILE A 10 -2.63 1.69 -3.06
C ILE A 10 -1.34 2.22 -3.69
N MET A 11 -0.82 3.35 -3.21
CA MET A 11 0.44 3.93 -3.71
C MET A 11 1.64 3.01 -3.43
N VAL A 12 1.77 2.51 -2.21
CA VAL A 12 2.86 1.61 -1.83
C VAL A 12 2.80 0.28 -2.59
N PHE A 13 1.60 -0.24 -2.80
CA PHE A 13 1.37 -1.42 -3.62
C PHE A 13 1.77 -1.16 -5.09
N TYR A 14 1.35 -0.03 -5.67
CA TYR A 14 1.76 0.36 -7.02
C TYR A 14 3.28 0.46 -7.16
N LEU A 15 3.95 1.10 -6.19
CA LEU A 15 5.40 1.23 -6.15
C LEU A 15 6.09 -0.14 -6.06
N GLY A 16 5.59 -1.02 -5.20
CA GLY A 16 6.08 -2.40 -5.09
C GLY A 16 5.93 -3.17 -6.40
N LEU A 17 4.80 -3.03 -7.09
CA LEU A 17 4.55 -3.66 -8.38
C LEU A 17 5.49 -3.17 -9.49
N HIS A 18 5.67 -1.87 -9.62
CA HIS A 18 6.43 -1.27 -10.73
C HIS A 18 7.92 -1.09 -10.44
N SER A 19 8.40 -1.43 -9.24
CA SER A 19 9.81 -1.40 -8.83
C SER A 19 10.78 -2.20 -9.73
N LYS A 20 10.27 -3.11 -10.57
CA LYS A 20 11.07 -3.89 -11.54
C LYS A 20 10.85 -3.46 -13.00
N SER A 21 9.99 -2.48 -13.26
CA SER A 21 9.74 -1.97 -14.61
C SER A 21 10.95 -1.16 -15.12
N PRO A 22 11.39 -1.34 -16.38
CA PRO A 22 12.52 -0.60 -16.95
C PRO A 22 12.29 0.93 -17.03
N ALA A 23 11.04 1.41 -16.99
CA ALA A 23 10.73 2.85 -16.88
C ALA A 23 11.04 3.42 -15.47
N HIS A 24 10.94 2.57 -14.44
CA HIS A 24 11.28 2.85 -13.05
C HIS A 24 12.69 2.37 -12.65
N ALA A 25 13.55 2.05 -13.63
CA ALA A 25 14.96 1.67 -13.44
C ALA A 25 15.82 2.73 -12.72
N LYS A 26 15.25 3.89 -12.38
CA LYS A 26 15.86 4.91 -11.53
C LYS A 26 15.64 4.67 -10.03
N SER A 27 14.68 3.84 -9.62
CA SER A 27 14.60 3.35 -8.23
C SER A 27 15.67 2.28 -8.06
N LYS A 28 16.91 2.75 -7.94
CA LYS A 28 18.00 1.92 -7.47
C LYS A 28 17.62 1.47 -6.06
N GLU A 29 17.55 0.14 -5.94
CA GLU A 29 17.57 -0.59 -4.68
C GLU A 29 16.25 -0.45 -3.90
N GLY A 30 15.58 -1.59 -3.63
CA GLY A 30 14.33 -1.64 -2.85
C GLY A 30 14.36 -0.92 -1.50
N ILE A 31 15.53 -0.47 -1.05
CA ILE A 31 15.78 0.44 0.06
C ILE A 31 14.99 1.76 -0.09
N GLU A 32 14.99 2.41 -1.26
CA GLU A 32 14.28 3.68 -1.45
C GLU A 32 12.76 3.50 -1.26
N GLY A 33 12.20 2.43 -1.84
CA GLY A 33 10.79 2.10 -1.70
C GLY A 33 10.40 1.70 -0.27
N VAL A 34 11.29 1.02 0.46
CA VAL A 34 11.12 0.75 1.90
C VAL A 34 11.11 2.05 2.70
N ILE A 35 12.07 2.96 2.47
CA ILE A 35 12.16 4.25 3.18
C ILE A 35 10.91 5.10 2.90
N LEU A 36 10.48 5.18 1.64
CA LEU A 36 9.30 5.94 1.24
C LEU A 36 8.03 5.37 1.89
N SER A 37 7.88 4.05 1.89
CA SER A 37 6.76 3.36 2.55
C SER A 37 6.76 3.59 4.07
N PHE A 38 7.94 3.59 4.70
CA PHE A 38 8.09 3.90 6.12
C PHE A 38 7.72 5.34 6.43
N LEU A 39 8.20 6.31 5.64
CA LEU A 39 7.90 7.74 5.81
C LEU A 39 6.41 8.03 5.63
N LEU A 40 5.77 7.45 4.59
CA LEU A 40 4.33 7.59 4.37
C LEU A 40 3.52 7.06 5.56
N GLY A 41 3.91 5.92 6.12
CA GLY A 41 3.26 5.38 7.31
C GLY A 41 3.54 6.19 8.55
N LEU A 42 4.75 6.75 8.70
CA LEU A 42 5.08 7.59 9.85
C LEU A 42 4.23 8.85 9.85
N ILE A 43 4.08 9.48 8.68
CA ILE A 43 3.19 10.62 8.47
C ILE A 43 1.76 10.23 8.84
N ALA A 44 1.27 9.09 8.33
CA ALA A 44 -0.07 8.61 8.63
C ALA A 44 -0.30 8.35 10.13
N ASP A 45 0.68 7.78 10.82
CA ASP A 45 0.62 7.52 12.25
C ASP A 45 0.54 8.82 13.06
N ILE A 46 1.31 9.85 12.67
CA ILE A 46 1.27 11.18 13.30
C ILE A 46 -0.12 11.82 13.14
N PHE A 47 -0.70 11.78 11.95
CA PHE A 47 -2.03 12.36 11.69
C PHE A 47 -3.18 11.53 12.25
N SER A 48 -3.00 10.23 12.44
CA SER A 48 -4.04 9.32 12.94
C SER A 48 -4.20 9.38 14.46
N SER A 49 -3.35 10.09 15.20
CA SER A 49 -3.27 10.04 16.68
C SER A 49 -3.15 8.60 17.23
N GLY A 50 -2.64 7.68 16.39
CA GLY A 50 -2.59 6.25 16.65
C GLY A 50 -1.29 5.83 17.32
N VAL A 51 -1.08 4.52 17.41
CA VAL A 51 0.21 3.95 17.82
C VAL A 51 1.24 4.26 16.74
N ILE A 52 2.23 5.08 17.08
CA ILE A 52 3.34 5.42 16.17
C ILE A 52 4.09 4.15 15.76
N GLY A 53 4.26 3.97 14.46
CA GLY A 53 4.93 2.84 13.85
C GLY A 53 3.99 1.74 13.34
N ALA A 54 2.74 1.67 13.81
CA ALA A 54 1.83 0.60 13.41
C ALA A 54 1.53 0.61 11.91
N THR A 55 1.25 1.80 11.34
CA THR A 55 1.03 1.89 9.88
C THR A 55 2.34 1.95 9.11
N SER A 56 3.42 2.50 9.66
CA SER A 56 4.76 2.45 9.06
C SER A 56 5.23 1.03 8.80
N PHE A 57 5.22 0.17 9.81
CA PHE A 57 5.63 -1.23 9.65
C PHE A 57 4.66 -2.00 8.75
N GLY A 58 3.36 -1.69 8.83
CA GLY A 58 2.35 -2.26 7.92
C GLY A 58 2.67 -1.93 6.46
N LEU A 59 2.90 -0.67 6.10
CA LEU A 59 3.19 -0.26 4.73
C LEU A 59 4.52 -0.81 4.22
N VAL A 60 5.57 -0.83 5.05
CA VAL A 60 6.85 -1.45 4.69
C VAL A 60 6.66 -2.94 4.40
N PHE A 61 5.90 -3.65 5.24
CA PHE A 61 5.62 -5.07 5.02
C PHE A 61 4.87 -5.31 3.70
N ILE A 62 3.85 -4.49 3.41
CA ILE A 62 3.14 -4.55 2.13
C ILE A 62 4.07 -4.26 0.95
N PHE A 63 4.96 -3.26 1.06
CA PHE A 63 5.94 -2.96 0.01
C PHE A 63 6.84 -4.17 -0.27
N ILE A 64 7.45 -4.75 0.76
CA ILE A 64 8.35 -5.90 0.63
C ILE A 64 7.62 -7.08 -0.01
N LEU A 65 6.41 -7.39 0.48
CA LEU A 65 5.63 -8.51 -0.03
C LEU A 65 5.27 -8.30 -1.51
N THR A 66 4.86 -7.09 -1.87
CA THR A 66 4.48 -6.73 -3.25
C THR A 66 5.70 -6.70 -4.18
N HIS A 67 6.85 -6.21 -3.70
CA HIS A 67 8.12 -6.21 -4.43
C HIS A 67 8.60 -7.63 -4.75
N LEU A 68 8.47 -8.55 -3.78
CA LEU A 68 8.77 -9.97 -3.98
C LEU A 68 7.78 -10.62 -4.97
N LEU A 69 6.49 -10.29 -4.86
CA LEU A 69 5.44 -10.79 -5.75
C LEU A 69 5.61 -10.30 -7.19
N SER A 70 6.01 -9.04 -7.39
CA SER A 70 6.32 -8.46 -8.71
C SER A 70 7.39 -9.27 -9.46
N GLY A 71 8.32 -9.91 -8.73
CA GLY A 71 9.30 -10.81 -9.33
C GLY A 71 8.77 -12.17 -9.80
N LYS A 72 7.59 -12.59 -9.32
CA LYS A 72 7.02 -13.93 -9.55
C LYS A 72 5.71 -13.91 -10.34
N MET A 73 4.99 -12.80 -10.34
CA MET A 73 3.71 -12.63 -11.01
C MET A 73 3.74 -11.39 -11.89
N THR A 74 3.36 -11.55 -13.16
CA THR A 74 3.12 -10.42 -14.05
C THR A 74 1.74 -9.87 -13.77
N PHE A 75 1.68 -8.71 -13.11
CA PHE A 75 0.44 -8.03 -12.75
C PHE A 75 -0.15 -7.22 -13.92
N ASP A 76 -0.17 -7.75 -15.14
CA ASP A 76 -0.66 -7.00 -16.31
C ASP A 76 -2.19 -6.89 -16.35
N VAL A 77 -2.88 -7.83 -15.69
CA VAL A 77 -4.34 -7.90 -15.69
C VAL A 77 -4.93 -7.11 -14.52
N LEU A 78 -5.81 -6.16 -14.83
CA LEU A 78 -6.50 -5.31 -13.85
C LEU A 78 -7.15 -6.11 -12.69
N PRO A 79 -7.85 -7.24 -12.93
CA PRO A 79 -8.44 -8.04 -11.85
C PRO A 79 -7.41 -8.56 -10.84
N VAL A 80 -6.18 -8.84 -11.29
CA VAL A 80 -5.09 -9.33 -10.44
C VAL A 80 -4.51 -8.18 -9.62
N LYS A 81 -4.36 -6.99 -10.21
CA LYS A 81 -3.96 -5.77 -9.47
C LYS A 81 -4.97 -5.44 -8.37
N THR A 82 -6.26 -5.40 -8.70
CA THR A 82 -7.32 -5.06 -7.74
C THR A 82 -7.48 -6.15 -6.67
N GLY A 83 -7.43 -7.43 -7.06
CA GLY A 83 -7.45 -8.54 -6.12
C GLY A 83 -6.25 -8.51 -5.16
N GLY A 84 -5.08 -8.14 -5.65
CA GLY A 84 -3.89 -7.90 -4.84
C GLY A 84 -4.11 -6.81 -3.81
N VAL A 85 -4.65 -5.65 -4.20
CA VAL A 85 -4.98 -4.55 -3.28
C VAL A 85 -5.94 -5.02 -2.18
N PHE A 86 -6.97 -5.79 -2.52
CA PHE A 86 -7.91 -6.32 -1.53
C PHE A 86 -7.20 -7.15 -0.45
N ILE A 87 -6.40 -8.13 -0.89
CA ILE A 87 -5.66 -9.04 -0.01
C ILE A 87 -4.67 -8.26 0.85
N MET A 88 -3.91 -7.34 0.23
CA MET A 88 -2.93 -6.51 0.94
C MET A 88 -3.58 -5.58 1.96
N THR A 89 -4.76 -5.06 1.66
CA THR A 89 -5.51 -4.20 2.60
C THR A 89 -5.95 -5.00 3.82
N LEU A 90 -6.48 -6.20 3.63
CA LEU A 90 -6.82 -7.09 4.73
C LEU A 90 -5.58 -7.48 5.54
N LEU A 91 -4.46 -7.76 4.87
CA LEU A 91 -3.21 -8.13 5.53
C LEU A 91 -2.66 -7.00 6.40
N LYS A 92 -2.61 -5.76 5.88
CA LYS A 92 -2.24 -4.56 6.64
C LYS A 92 -3.16 -4.38 7.84
N ALA A 93 -4.48 -4.47 7.62
CA ALA A 93 -5.46 -4.31 8.69
C ALA A 93 -5.23 -5.34 9.81
N ASN A 94 -5.01 -6.62 9.45
CA ASN A 94 -4.72 -7.69 10.42
C ASN A 94 -3.43 -7.41 11.19
N LEU A 95 -2.38 -6.94 10.52
CA LEU A 95 -1.10 -6.64 11.15
C LEU A 95 -1.23 -5.49 12.16
N VAL A 96 -1.92 -4.42 11.78
CA VAL A 96 -2.24 -3.29 12.68
C VAL A 96 -3.10 -3.77 13.86
N TYR A 97 -4.08 -4.65 13.62
CA TYR A 97 -4.91 -5.21 14.68
C TYR A 97 -4.11 -6.04 15.69
N VAL A 98 -3.20 -6.90 15.23
CA VAL A 98 -2.33 -7.68 16.12
C VAL A 98 -1.46 -6.76 16.97
N VAL A 99 -0.85 -5.73 16.36
CA VAL A 99 -0.03 -4.73 17.07
C VAL A 99 -0.87 -3.99 18.13
N LEU A 100 -2.06 -3.52 17.77
CA LEU A 100 -2.97 -2.85 18.70
C LEU A 100 -3.39 -3.79 19.84
N ARG A 101 -3.69 -5.05 19.53
CA ARG A 101 -4.11 -6.03 20.54
C ARG A 101 -3.00 -6.33 21.55
N MET A 102 -1.75 -6.43 21.08
CA MET A 102 -0.58 -6.63 21.95
C MET A 102 -0.31 -5.43 22.85
N LEU A 103 -0.52 -4.20 22.36
CA LEU A 103 -0.20 -2.98 23.10
C LEU A 103 -1.32 -2.50 24.03
N LEU A 104 -2.59 -2.67 23.63
CA LEU A 104 -3.76 -2.08 24.32
C LEU A 104 -4.51 -3.07 25.22
N PHE A 105 -3.94 -4.24 25.53
CA PHE A 105 -4.47 -5.27 26.45
C PHE A 105 -5.99 -5.46 26.36
N ASP A 106 -6.41 -6.23 25.36
CA ASP A 106 -7.72 -6.91 25.30
C ASP A 106 -8.99 -6.02 25.27
N ARG A 107 -8.89 -4.80 24.74
CA ARG A 107 -10.11 -4.13 24.25
C ARG A 107 -10.66 -4.92 23.06
N ASN A 108 -11.93 -5.33 23.17
CA ASN A 108 -12.70 -5.95 22.10
C ASN A 108 -12.98 -4.90 21.00
N ILE A 109 -11.97 -4.60 20.19
CA ILE A 109 -12.06 -3.65 19.08
C ILE A 109 -12.73 -4.41 17.92
N PRO A 110 -13.90 -3.96 17.41
CA PRO A 110 -14.60 -4.65 16.34
C PRO A 110 -13.86 -4.48 15.01
N PHE A 111 -12.82 -5.30 14.82
CA PHE A 111 -11.87 -5.23 13.71
C PHE A 111 -12.54 -5.48 12.36
N TYR A 112 -13.26 -6.60 12.23
CA TYR A 112 -13.87 -7.02 10.97
C TYR A 112 -14.91 -6.04 10.43
N ILE A 113 -15.60 -5.33 11.34
CA ILE A 113 -16.60 -4.31 10.99
C ILE A 113 -15.96 -3.14 10.24
N TYR A 114 -14.69 -2.84 10.50
CA TYR A 114 -14.00 -1.74 9.81
C TYR A 114 -13.06 -2.22 8.71
N ALA A 115 -12.37 -3.36 8.91
CA ALA A 115 -11.35 -3.87 7.99
C ALA A 115 -11.92 -4.39 6.67
N VAL A 116 -13.08 -5.08 6.71
CA VAL A 116 -13.68 -5.63 5.49
C VAL A 116 -14.26 -4.51 4.61
N PRO A 117 -15.07 -3.57 5.13
CA PRO A 117 -15.56 -2.46 4.32
C PRO A 117 -14.44 -1.58 3.78
N SER A 118 -13.40 -1.30 4.57
CA SER A 118 -12.26 -0.50 4.08
C SER A 118 -11.51 -1.22 2.95
N ALA A 119 -11.32 -2.55 3.04
CA ALA A 119 -10.71 -3.33 1.97
C ALA A 119 -11.54 -3.30 0.69
N ILE A 120 -12.87 -3.43 0.79
CA ILE A 120 -13.77 -3.34 -0.36
C ILE A 120 -13.65 -1.97 -1.02
N ILE A 121 -13.78 -0.88 -0.25
CA ILE A 121 -13.74 0.48 -0.78
C ILE A 121 -12.37 0.78 -1.40
N THR A 122 -11.28 0.40 -0.73
CA THR A 122 -9.91 0.56 -1.24
C THR A 122 -9.73 -0.19 -2.57
N THR A 123 -10.31 -1.38 -2.68
CA THR A 123 -10.26 -2.18 -3.91
C THR A 123 -11.04 -1.54 -5.04
N VAL A 124 -12.24 -1.03 -4.77
CA VAL A 124 -13.09 -0.34 -5.76
C VAL A 124 -12.42 0.96 -6.24
N VAL A 125 -11.74 1.68 -5.35
CA VAL A 125 -11.04 2.93 -5.67
C VAL A 125 -9.70 2.68 -6.38
N SER A 126 -9.08 1.51 -6.19
CA SER A 126 -7.74 1.23 -6.71
C SER A 126 -7.53 1.41 -8.23
N PRO A 127 -8.47 1.02 -9.14
CA PRO A 127 -8.28 1.24 -10.57
C PRO A 127 -8.17 2.72 -10.93
N LEU A 128 -8.91 3.58 -10.24
CA LEU A 128 -8.88 5.02 -10.47
C LEU A 128 -7.50 5.58 -10.12
N VAL A 129 -6.96 5.18 -8.98
CA VAL A 129 -5.63 5.61 -8.53
C VAL A 129 -4.53 5.06 -9.45
N PHE A 130 -4.63 3.81 -9.88
CA PHE A 130 -3.68 3.25 -10.85
C PHE A 130 -3.69 4.00 -12.18
N ASN A 131 -4.86 4.29 -12.74
CA ASN A 131 -4.96 5.08 -13.98
C ASN A 131 -4.33 6.47 -13.84
N LEU A 132 -4.48 7.12 -12.68
CA LEU A 132 -3.84 8.41 -12.41
C LEU A 132 -2.32 8.29 -12.33
N LEU A 133 -1.81 7.27 -11.64
CA LEU A 133 -0.38 7.01 -11.51
C LEU A 133 0.25 6.66 -12.86
N ASP A 134 -0.39 5.78 -13.64
CA ASP A 134 0.02 5.41 -14.99
C ASP A 134 0.11 6.66 -15.89
N ARG A 135 -0.85 7.60 -15.77
CA ARG A 135 -0.86 8.84 -16.56
C ARG A 135 0.25 9.81 -16.16
N ILE A 136 0.55 9.91 -14.87
CA ILE A 136 1.67 10.72 -14.36
C ILE A 136 3.00 10.14 -14.85
N GLU A 137 3.15 8.82 -14.81
CA GLU A 137 4.35 8.12 -15.30
C GLU A 137 4.57 8.35 -16.81
N GLN A 138 3.50 8.25 -17.61
CA GLN A 138 3.57 8.56 -19.05
C GLN A 138 3.97 10.00 -19.33
N TRP A 139 3.45 10.95 -18.55
CA TRP A 139 3.80 12.37 -18.70
C TRP A 139 5.27 12.64 -18.37
N GLU A 140 5.77 12.06 -17.27
CA GLU A 140 7.17 12.18 -16.88
C GLU A 140 8.11 11.56 -17.93
N ALA A 141 7.74 10.38 -18.46
CA ALA A 141 8.49 9.72 -19.53
C ALA A 141 8.50 10.53 -20.82
N GLY A 142 7.40 11.23 -21.14
CA GLY A 142 7.30 12.14 -22.28
C GLY A 142 8.15 13.40 -22.10
N SER A 143 8.14 14.01 -20.91
CA SER A 143 8.90 15.21 -20.60
C SER A 143 10.42 15.00 -20.62
N ARG A 144 10.92 13.77 -20.41
CA ARG A 144 12.36 13.46 -20.48
C ARG A 144 12.89 13.25 -21.91
N ARG A 145 12.01 13.20 -22.92
CA ARG A 145 12.39 13.03 -24.34
C ARG A 145 12.52 14.35 -25.09
N ILE A 146 12.17 15.47 -24.45
CA ILE A 146 12.28 16.84 -24.96
C ILE A 146 13.45 17.51 -24.24
#